data_AF-A0A1H8T2D6-F1
#
_entry.id   AF-A0A1H8T2D6-F1
#
_cell.length_a   1.000
_cell.length_b   1.000
_cell.length_c   1.000
_cell.angle_alpha   90.00
_cell.angle_beta   90.00
_cell.angle_gamma   90.00
#
_symmetry.space_group_name_H-M   'P 1'
#
loop_
_entity.id
_entity.type
_entity.pdbx_description
1 polymer ?
#
loop_
_entity_poly.entity_id
_entity_poly.type
_entity_poly.pdbx_seq_one_letter_code
_entity_poly.pdbx_strand_id
1 'polypeptide(L)'
;MKILTLAPHKPITYAPGLISLVLFPVLCVLFFHQHKAFTQRNCIDLVMFNPSWPRLRPAEHKVSFPPDRSYIDVNLNGNPASDRSLLDFARMEIRTMLKTRNTTLGIRFHFGNKSQYWTYVNALDICYTEKALSWMAYQDYIYVVYVKPRY
;
A
#
# COMPACT_ATOMS: atom_id res chain seq x y z
N MET A 1 -4.03 -74.35 -6.43
CA MET A 1 -3.89 -72.90 -6.16
C MET A 1 -2.84 -72.73 -5.07
N LYS A 2 -1.64 -72.22 -5.38
CA LYS A 2 -0.58 -71.96 -4.38
C LYS A 2 -0.77 -70.54 -3.85
N ILE A 3 -1.10 -70.42 -2.57
CA ILE A 3 -1.16 -69.14 -1.87
C ILE A 3 0.29 -68.72 -1.59
N LEU A 4 0.71 -67.58 -2.13
CA LEU A 4 2.01 -66.98 -1.88
C LEU A 4 2.07 -66.56 -0.41
N THR A 5 2.77 -67.35 0.41
CA THR A 5 3.11 -66.97 1.79
C THR A 5 4.18 -65.88 1.73
N LEU A 6 3.77 -64.62 1.88
CA LEU A 6 4.67 -63.48 2.08
C LEU A 6 5.45 -63.69 3.39
N ALA A 7 6.77 -63.87 3.27
CA ALA A 7 7.65 -63.90 4.43
C ALA A 7 7.56 -62.56 5.18
N PRO A 8 7.49 -62.55 6.52
CA PRO A 8 7.38 -61.30 7.28
C PRO A 8 8.63 -60.45 7.07
N HIS A 9 8.44 -59.22 6.56
CA HIS A 9 9.52 -58.25 6.39
C HIS A 9 10.05 -57.82 7.77
N LYS A 10 11.37 -57.89 7.95
CA LYS A 10 12.06 -57.39 9.15
C LYS A 10 11.98 -55.85 9.15
N PRO A 11 11.45 -55.20 10.20
CA PRO A 11 11.37 -53.74 10.23
C PRO A 11 12.77 -53.15 10.27
N ILE A 12 13.09 -52.29 9.30
CA ILE A 12 14.36 -51.58 9.24
C ILE A 12 14.19 -50.29 10.05
N THR A 13 14.64 -50.29 11.31
CA THR A 13 14.65 -49.09 12.14
C THR A 13 15.84 -48.22 11.77
N TYR A 14 15.61 -47.21 10.94
CA TYR A 14 16.63 -46.26 10.51
C TYR A 14 16.67 -45.04 11.44
N ALA A 15 17.23 -45.23 12.63
CA ALA A 15 17.38 -44.21 13.66
C ALA A 15 18.03 -42.89 13.17
N PRO A 16 19.10 -42.89 12.35
CA PRO A 16 19.68 -41.63 11.86
C PRO A 16 18.74 -40.86 10.91
N GLY A 17 17.91 -41.55 10.12
CA GLY A 17 16.90 -40.89 9.30
C GLY A 17 15.76 -40.32 10.13
N LEU A 18 15.35 -40.97 11.22
CA LEU A 18 14.37 -40.41 12.16
C LEU A 18 14.89 -39.12 12.83
N ILE A 19 16.16 -39.11 13.23
CA ILE A 19 16.80 -37.90 13.77
C ILE A 19 16.82 -36.81 12.70
N SER A 20 17.27 -37.12 11.48
CA SER A 20 17.32 -36.15 10.37
C SER A 20 15.93 -35.60 10.01
N LEU A 21 14.90 -36.46 10.02
CA LEU A 21 13.52 -36.10 9.74
C LEU A 21 12.96 -35.09 10.74
N VAL A 22 13.37 -35.18 12.01
CA VAL A 22 12.93 -34.24 13.06
C VAL A 22 13.80 -32.98 13.09
N LEU A 23 15.10 -33.12 12.90
CA LEU A 23 16.05 -32.00 13.04
C LEU A 23 16.00 -31.04 11.85
N PHE A 24 15.71 -31.55 10.65
CA PHE A 24 15.66 -30.76 9.43
C PHE A 24 14.55 -29.69 9.44
N PRO A 25 13.27 -30.00 9.75
CA PRO A 25 12.23 -28.97 9.90
C PRO A 25 12.57 -27.92 10.94
N VAL A 26 13.15 -28.33 12.07
CA VAL A 26 13.55 -27.41 13.16
C VAL A 26 14.64 -26.45 12.68
N LEU A 27 15.68 -26.96 12.02
CA LEU A 27 16.73 -26.12 11.43
C LEU A 27 16.17 -25.18 10.35
N CYS A 28 15.23 -25.64 9.51
CA CYS A 28 14.58 -24.79 8.52
C CYS A 28 13.80 -23.64 9.18
N VAL A 29 13.01 -23.91 10.23
CA VAL A 29 12.28 -22.87 10.95
C VAL A 29 13.24 -21.87 11.61
N LEU A 30 14.31 -22.35 12.25
CA LEU A 30 15.33 -21.49 12.85
C LEU A 30 16.01 -20.59 11.80
N PHE A 31 16.38 -21.17 10.66
CA PHE A 31 16.97 -20.44 9.54
C PHE A 31 16.00 -19.38 9.00
N PHE A 32 14.74 -19.73 8.74
CA PHE A 32 13.73 -18.77 8.26
C PHE A 32 13.43 -17.66 9.27
N HIS A 33 13.45 -17.98 10.57
CA HIS A 33 13.28 -16.98 11.62
C HIS A 33 14.47 -16.00 11.66
N GLN A 34 15.72 -16.49 11.60
CA GLN A 34 16.92 -15.64 11.54
C GLN A 34 16.92 -14.73 10.32
N HIS A 35 16.44 -15.24 9.18
CA HIS A 35 16.35 -14.48 7.93
C HIS A 35 15.08 -13.65 7.80
N LYS A 36 14.26 -13.51 8.86
CA LYS A 36 13.06 -12.66 8.86
C LYS A 36 12.09 -13.03 7.73
N ALA A 37 12.08 -14.29 7.29
CA ALA A 37 11.33 -14.75 6.12
C ALA A 37 9.81 -14.58 6.28
N PHE A 38 9.32 -14.60 7.53
CA PHE A 38 7.90 -14.42 7.87
C PHE A 38 7.53 -12.99 8.25
N THR A 39 8.41 -12.02 8.02
CA THR A 39 8.08 -10.62 8.31
C THR A 39 7.04 -10.14 7.30
N GLN A 40 5.86 -9.79 7.79
CA GLN A 40 4.81 -9.24 6.95
C GLN A 40 5.27 -7.89 6.39
N ARG A 41 5.49 -7.84 5.07
CA ARG A 41 5.77 -6.61 4.34
C ARG A 41 4.46 -6.15 3.73
N ASN A 42 3.93 -5.04 4.24
CA ASN A 42 2.79 -4.38 3.61
C ASN A 42 3.32 -3.44 2.52
N CYS A 43 2.68 -3.46 1.37
CA CYS A 43 2.90 -2.49 0.31
C CYS A 43 1.62 -1.68 0.08
N ILE A 44 1.80 -0.52 -0.54
CA ILE A 44 0.73 0.36 -0.94
C ILE A 44 0.95 0.72 -2.40
N ASP A 45 -0.09 0.56 -3.22
CA ASP A 45 0.01 0.85 -4.64
C ASP A 45 -0.03 2.37 -4.84
N LEU A 46 1.09 2.96 -5.22
CA LEU A 46 1.18 4.39 -5.46
C LEU A 46 0.80 4.73 -6.89
N VAL A 47 -0.28 5.50 -7.03
CA VAL A 47 -0.64 6.09 -8.31
C VAL A 47 0.07 7.43 -8.45
N MET A 48 1.04 7.49 -9.37
CA MET A 48 1.82 8.69 -9.66
C MET A 48 1.51 9.20 -11.06
N PHE A 49 1.34 10.51 -11.21
CA PHE A 49 1.16 11.12 -12.53
C PHE A 49 2.47 11.18 -13.29
N ASN A 50 2.46 10.75 -14.56
CA ASN A 50 3.57 10.95 -15.46
C ASN A 50 3.21 11.96 -16.56
N PRO A 51 3.94 13.08 -16.71
CA PRO A 51 3.64 14.13 -17.68
C PRO A 51 3.79 13.69 -19.16
N SER A 52 4.35 12.51 -19.42
CA SER A 52 4.38 11.90 -20.75
C SER A 52 3.06 11.22 -21.15
N TRP A 53 2.21 10.84 -20.18
CA TRP A 53 0.95 10.14 -20.43
C TRP A 53 -0.03 10.86 -21.37
N PRO A 54 -0.23 12.19 -21.25
CA PRO A 54 -1.15 12.91 -22.15
C PRO A 54 -0.69 12.90 -23.62
N ARG A 55 0.60 12.66 -23.89
CA ARG A 55 1.16 12.58 -25.25
C ARG A 55 0.87 11.24 -25.93
N LEU A 56 0.71 10.19 -25.13
CA LEU A 56 0.51 8.81 -25.59
C LEU A 56 -0.98 8.47 -25.80
N ARG A 57 -1.90 9.35 -25.37
CA ARG A 57 -3.34 9.13 -25.52
C ARG A 57 -3.94 9.90 -26.70
N PRO A 58 -4.95 9.30 -27.38
CA PRO A 58 -5.77 10.01 -28.37
C PRO A 58 -6.35 11.31 -27.77
N ALA A 59 -6.56 12.33 -28.61
CA ALA A 59 -7.00 13.66 -28.17
C ALA A 59 -8.28 13.63 -27.31
N GLU A 60 -9.19 12.70 -27.59
CA GLU A 60 -10.45 12.48 -26.87
C GLU A 60 -10.26 12.04 -25.40
N HIS A 61 -9.07 11.53 -25.05
CA HIS A 61 -8.74 11.02 -23.71
C HIS A 61 -7.64 11.85 -23.03
N LYS A 62 -7.33 13.04 -23.55
CA LYS A 62 -6.42 13.99 -22.90
C LYS A 62 -7.09 14.55 -21.66
N VAL A 63 -6.72 14.02 -20.50
CA VAL A 63 -7.14 14.53 -19.21
C VAL A 63 -6.13 15.61 -18.79
N SER A 64 -6.62 16.82 -18.50
CA SER A 64 -5.81 17.84 -17.86
C SER A 64 -5.52 17.41 -16.42
N PHE A 65 -4.25 17.37 -16.06
CA PHE A 65 -3.80 17.06 -14.70
C PHE A 65 -2.87 18.18 -14.22
N PRO A 66 -3.04 18.68 -12.98
CA PRO A 66 -4.12 18.34 -12.04
C PRO A 66 -5.50 18.77 -12.56
N PRO A 67 -6.59 18.12 -12.11
CA PRO A 67 -7.96 18.51 -12.49
C PRO A 67 -8.22 19.99 -12.16
N ASP A 68 -8.88 20.72 -13.05
CA ASP A 68 -9.23 22.12 -12.80
C ASP A 68 -10.36 22.21 -11.77
N ARG A 69 -10.00 22.52 -10.53
CA ARG A 69 -10.85 22.50 -9.33
C ARG A 69 -10.33 23.50 -8.31
N SER A 70 -11.17 23.89 -7.36
CA SER A 70 -10.72 24.65 -6.20
C SER A 70 -10.09 23.68 -5.18
N TYR A 71 -8.82 23.92 -4.82
CA TYR A 71 -8.10 23.06 -3.90
C TYR A 71 -7.96 23.70 -2.52
N ILE A 72 -8.17 22.89 -1.49
CA ILE A 72 -7.76 23.21 -0.12
C ILE A 72 -6.31 22.77 0.03
N ASP A 73 -5.42 23.73 0.28
CA ASP A 73 -3.99 23.50 0.40
C ASP A 73 -3.59 23.14 1.84
N VAL A 74 -2.98 21.97 1.99
CA VAL A 74 -2.47 21.44 3.25
C VAL A 74 -0.95 21.47 3.18
N ASN A 75 -0.36 22.55 3.70
CA ASN A 75 1.08 22.80 3.62
C ASN A 75 1.82 22.18 4.80
N LEU A 76 2.53 21.09 4.54
CA LEU A 76 3.33 20.36 5.52
C LEU A 76 4.77 20.86 5.47
N ASN A 77 5.30 21.29 6.61
CA ASN A 77 6.58 22.01 6.66
C ASN A 77 7.61 21.40 7.63
N GLY A 78 7.31 20.22 8.18
CA GLY A 78 8.22 19.49 9.06
C GLY A 78 8.08 19.84 10.54
N ASN A 79 7.12 20.68 10.93
CA ASN A 79 6.78 20.88 12.34
C ASN A 79 5.80 19.78 12.79
N PRO A 80 6.19 18.83 13.66
CA PRO A 80 5.36 17.67 13.95
C PRO A 80 4.00 17.99 14.58
N ALA A 81 3.90 19.04 15.40
CA ALA A 81 2.64 19.41 16.05
C ALA A 81 1.67 20.05 15.04
N SER A 82 2.18 20.95 14.21
CA SER A 82 1.41 21.60 13.14
C SER A 82 1.00 20.60 12.06
N ASP A 83 1.95 19.78 11.61
CA ASP A 83 1.73 18.79 10.55
C ASP A 83 0.66 17.77 10.97
N ARG A 84 0.66 17.30 12.23
CA ARG A 84 -0.40 16.41 12.75
C ARG A 84 -1.77 17.07 12.69
N SER A 85 -1.87 18.31 13.15
CA SER A 85 -3.14 19.05 13.16
C SER A 85 -3.66 19.28 11.73
N LEU A 86 -2.76 19.58 10.79
CA LEU A 86 -3.08 19.74 9.38
C LEU A 86 -3.50 18.43 8.70
N LEU A 87 -2.86 17.31 9.05
CA LEU A 87 -3.25 15.98 8.58
C LEU A 87 -4.64 15.58 9.11
N ASP A 88 -4.94 15.85 10.38
CA ASP A 88 -6.26 15.59 10.96
C ASP A 88 -7.34 16.47 10.31
N PHE A 89 -7.04 17.74 10.09
CA PHE A 89 -7.90 18.64 9.31
C PHE A 89 -8.17 18.07 7.91
N ALA A 90 -7.12 17.67 7.19
CA ALA A 90 -7.24 17.10 5.86
C ALA A 90 -8.08 15.81 5.85
N ARG A 91 -7.93 14.94 6.87
CA ARG A 91 -8.76 13.74 7.04
C ARG A 91 -10.24 14.11 7.16
N MET A 92 -10.58 15.11 7.97
CA MET A 92 -11.96 15.58 8.11
C MET A 92 -12.51 16.15 6.80
N GLU A 93 -11.71 16.93 6.07
CA GLU A 93 -12.09 17.51 4.78
C GLU A 93 -12.30 16.43 3.71
N ILE A 94 -11.41 15.43 3.63
CA ILE A 94 -11.56 14.28 2.71
C ILE A 94 -12.87 13.56 3.02
N ARG A 95 -13.13 13.26 4.29
CA ARG A 95 -14.37 12.61 4.70
C ARG A 95 -15.60 13.44 4.34
N THR A 96 -15.55 14.75 4.52
CA THR A 96 -16.66 15.66 4.18
C THR A 96 -16.87 15.73 2.66
N MET A 97 -15.80 15.84 1.88
CA MET A 97 -15.83 15.81 0.42
C MET A 97 -16.46 14.51 -0.11
N LEU A 98 -16.09 13.35 0.46
CA LEU A 98 -16.65 12.06 0.07
C LEU A 98 -18.13 11.91 0.45
N LYS A 99 -18.51 12.36 1.66
CA LYS A 99 -19.92 12.34 2.12
C LYS A 99 -20.82 13.24 1.28
N THR A 100 -20.35 14.45 0.97
CA THR A 100 -21.09 15.44 0.18
C THR A 100 -21.02 15.17 -1.33
N ARG A 101 -20.17 14.22 -1.76
CA ARG A 101 -19.92 13.90 -3.17
C ARG A 101 -19.50 15.13 -3.97
N ASN A 102 -18.72 16.00 -3.35
CA ASN A 102 -18.34 17.27 -3.93
C ASN A 102 -17.34 17.07 -5.08
N THR A 103 -17.75 17.38 -6.30
CA THR A 103 -16.91 17.24 -7.51
C THR A 103 -16.17 18.52 -7.90
N THR A 104 -16.39 19.64 -7.22
CA THR A 104 -15.75 20.93 -7.53
C THR A 104 -14.57 21.25 -6.61
N LEU A 105 -14.59 20.69 -5.40
CA LEU A 105 -13.49 20.79 -4.44
C LEU A 105 -12.51 19.62 -4.58
N GLY A 106 -11.25 19.91 -4.31
CA GLY A 106 -10.18 18.94 -4.13
C GLY A 106 -9.34 19.33 -2.91
N ILE A 107 -8.52 18.39 -2.46
CA ILE A 107 -7.60 18.60 -1.35
C ILE A 107 -6.19 18.32 -1.88
N ARG A 108 -5.27 19.23 -1.61
CA ARG A 108 -3.89 19.14 -2.09
C ARG A 108 -2.95 19.19 -0.90
N PHE A 109 -2.26 18.09 -0.66
CA PHE A 109 -1.14 18.05 0.28
C PHE A 109 0.08 18.60 -0.43
N HIS A 110 0.77 19.53 0.19
CA HIS A 110 2.04 20.06 -0.27
C HIS A 110 3.12 19.71 0.76
N PHE A 111 4.18 19.07 0.30
CA PHE A 111 5.31 18.65 1.12
C PHE A 111 6.47 19.60 0.89
N GLY A 112 6.67 20.56 1.79
CA GLY A 112 7.84 21.46 1.72
C GLY A 112 9.16 20.71 1.99
N ASN A 113 10.29 21.37 1.70
CA ASN A 113 11.64 20.79 1.81
C ASN A 113 12.02 20.20 3.18
N LYS A 114 11.36 20.64 4.26
CA LYS A 114 11.60 20.18 5.63
C LYS A 114 10.62 19.10 6.08
N SER A 115 9.68 18.70 5.21
CA SER A 115 8.68 17.67 5.50
C SER A 115 9.36 16.36 5.84
N GLN A 116 8.85 15.71 6.87
CA GLN A 116 9.37 14.42 7.29
C GLN A 116 8.67 13.29 6.53
N TYR A 117 9.39 12.18 6.31
CA TYR A 117 8.85 11.04 5.55
C TYR A 117 7.56 10.48 6.15
N TRP A 118 7.44 10.47 7.48
CA TRP A 118 6.22 10.00 8.15
C TRP A 118 5.00 10.85 7.78
N THR A 119 5.18 12.15 7.50
CA THR A 119 4.08 13.04 7.13
C THR A 119 3.53 12.66 5.75
N TYR A 120 4.41 12.27 4.82
CA TYR A 120 4.04 11.76 3.50
C TYR A 120 3.31 10.41 3.59
N VAL A 121 3.85 9.47 4.38
CA VAL A 121 3.22 8.17 4.59
C VAL A 121 1.84 8.32 5.24
N ASN A 122 1.70 9.21 6.22
CA ASN A 122 0.41 9.45 6.87
C ASN A 122 -0.63 10.07 5.94
N ALA A 123 -0.22 10.96 5.02
CA ALA A 123 -1.14 11.50 4.02
C ALA A 123 -1.69 10.39 3.10
N LEU A 124 -0.85 9.44 2.69
CA LEU A 124 -1.27 8.26 1.93
C LEU A 124 -2.18 7.35 2.76
N ASP A 125 -1.82 7.08 4.02
CA ASP A 125 -2.61 6.28 4.94
C ASP A 125 -4.02 6.87 5.16
N ILE A 126 -4.13 8.21 5.25
CA ILE A 126 -5.41 8.91 5.31
C ILE A 126 -6.24 8.65 4.04
N CYS A 127 -5.63 8.75 2.86
CA CYS A 127 -6.33 8.51 1.59
C CYS A 127 -6.88 7.08 1.52
N TYR A 128 -6.11 6.09 1.96
CA TYR A 128 -6.53 4.70 2.01
C TYR A 128 -7.60 4.44 3.07
N THR A 129 -7.39 4.93 4.29
CA THR A 129 -8.29 4.73 5.43
C THR A 129 -9.66 5.35 5.18
N GLU A 130 -9.71 6.55 4.60
CA GLU A 130 -10.98 7.21 4.25
C GLU A 130 -11.59 6.68 2.93
N LYS A 131 -10.95 5.68 2.29
CA LYS A 131 -11.40 5.09 1.01
C LYS A 131 -11.55 6.12 -0.10
N ALA A 132 -10.65 7.09 -0.16
CA ALA A 132 -10.57 8.02 -1.28
C ALA A 132 -10.14 7.23 -2.53
N LEU A 133 -11.06 7.08 -3.49
CA LEU A 133 -10.80 6.29 -4.71
C LEU A 133 -9.99 7.04 -5.77
N SER A 134 -9.86 8.36 -5.65
CA SER A 134 -9.21 9.20 -6.65
C SER A 134 -8.22 10.15 -5.98
N TRP A 135 -7.01 9.65 -5.81
CA TRP A 135 -5.86 10.47 -5.42
C TRP A 135 -4.68 10.12 -6.31
N MET A 136 -3.75 11.07 -6.44
CA MET A 136 -2.57 10.91 -7.29
C MET A 136 -1.43 11.77 -6.76
N ALA A 137 -0.25 11.17 -6.64
CA ALA A 137 0.96 11.90 -6.31
C ALA A 137 1.60 12.51 -7.56
N TYR A 138 2.08 13.74 -7.45
CA TYR A 138 2.83 14.40 -8.51
C TYR A 138 3.75 15.47 -7.91
N GLN A 139 5.06 15.34 -8.19
CA GLN A 139 6.11 16.20 -7.60
C GLN A 139 5.98 16.23 -6.06
N ASP A 140 5.98 17.42 -5.47
CA ASP A 140 5.90 17.65 -4.03
C ASP A 140 4.45 17.67 -3.51
N TYR A 141 3.52 17.11 -4.28
CA TYR A 141 2.09 17.19 -3.99
C TYR A 141 1.38 15.84 -4.07
N ILE A 142 0.37 15.67 -3.22
CA ILE A 142 -0.67 14.64 -3.38
C ILE A 142 -1.99 15.34 -3.60
N TYR A 143 -2.65 15.02 -4.71
CA TYR A 143 -3.96 15.54 -5.08
C TYR A 143 -5.01 14.50 -4.71
N VAL A 144 -6.03 14.89 -3.96
CA VAL A 144 -7.18 14.06 -3.62
C VAL A 144 -8.43 14.74 -4.14
N VAL A 145 -9.23 14.01 -4.91
CA VAL A 145 -10.45 14.52 -5.52
C VAL A 145 -11.56 13.48 -5.43
N TYR A 146 -12.80 13.93 -5.44
CA TYR A 146 -13.93 13.02 -5.68
C TYR A 146 -14.29 13.01 -7.17
N VAL A 147 -14.25 11.85 -7.79
CA VAL A 147 -14.72 11.63 -9.16
C VAL A 147 -15.98 10.78 -9.10
N LYS A 148 -17.08 11.29 -9.69
CA LYS A 148 -18.32 10.53 -9.80
C LYS A 148 -18.05 9.27 -10.66
N PRO A 149 -18.40 8.06 -10.20
CA PRO A 149 -18.28 6.87 -11.01
C PRO A 149 -19.13 7.00 -12.27
N ARG A 150 -18.55 6.70 -13.44
CA ARG A 150 -19.32 6.51 -14.68
C ARG A 150 -19.80 5.06 -14.68
N TYR A 151 -21.10 4.85 -14.50
CA TYR A 151 -21.78 3.57 -14.75
C TYR A 151 -22.45 3.64 -16.12
#